data_AF-A0A7K4D9R0-F1
#
_entry.id   AF-A0A7K4D9R0-F1
#
_cell.length_a   1.000
_cell.length_b   1.000
_cell.length_c   1.000
_cell.angle_alpha   90.00
_cell.angle_beta   90.00
_cell.angle_gamma   90.00
#
_symmetry.space_group_name_H-M   'P 1'
#
loop_
_entity.id
_entity.type
_entity.pdbx_description
1 polymer ?
#
loop_
_entity_poly.entity_id
_entity_poly.type
_entity_poly.pdbx_seq_one_letter_code
_entity_poly.pdbx_strand_id
1 'polypeptide(L)' 'MNLTELIIVGAIQGFLEFLPVSSSGNLTLVFMNFLNMNPSESYSISLFLHLGTLFAVIVF' A
#
# COMPACT_ATOMS: atom_id res chain seq x y z
N MET A 1 10.20 4.38 -7.50
CA MET A 1 8.86 4.27 -8.09
C MET A 1 8.59 5.49 -8.96
N ASN A 2 7.92 5.32 -10.10
CA ASN A 2 7.40 6.43 -10.91
C ASN A 2 5.98 6.83 -10.48
N LEU A 3 5.46 7.93 -11.05
CA LEU A 3 4.13 8.44 -10.68
C LEU A 3 3.01 7.42 -10.92
N THR A 4 3.08 6.66 -12.02
CA THR A 4 2.08 5.65 -12.37
C THR A 4 2.04 4.54 -11.32
N GLU A 5 3.20 4.04 -10.89
CA GLU A 5 3.30 3.03 -9.84
C GLU A 5 2.73 3.54 -8.50
N LEU A 6 3.01 4.80 -8.14
CA LEU A 6 2.48 5.40 -6.91
C LEU A 6 0.95 5.50 -6.93
N ILE A 7 0.37 5.88 -8.06
CA ILE A 7 -1.10 5.93 -8.24
C ILE A 7 -1.71 4.54 -8.10
N ILE A 8 -1.13 3.53 -8.77
CA ILE A 8 -1.62 2.15 -8.71
C ILE A 8 -1.56 1.59 -7.29
N VAL A 9 -0.40 1.75 -6.63
CA VAL A 9 -0.17 1.27 -5.26
C VAL A 9 -1.11 1.97 -4.27
N GLY A 10 -1.32 3.28 -4.41
CA GLY A 10 -2.28 4.04 -3.60
C GLY A 10 -3.73 3.56 -3.79
N ALA A 11 -4.13 3.29 -5.04
CA ALA A 11 -5.45 2.74 -5.33
C ALA A 11 -5.64 1.34 -4.73
N ILE A 12 -4.61 0.48 -4.80
CA ILE A 12 -4.63 -0.85 -4.18
C ILE A 12 -4.76 -0.74 -2.65
N GLN A 13 -3.96 0.12 -1.99
CA GLN A 13 -4.10 0.35 -0.54
C GLN A 13 -5.50 0.84 -0.19
N GLY A 14 -5.99 1.86 -0.89
CA GLY A 14 -7.30 2.44 -0.65
C GLY A 14 -8.43 1.42 -0.77
N PHE A 15 -8.33 0.49 -1.72
CA PHE A 15 -9.32 -0.57 -1.88
C PHE A 15 -9.19 -1.68 -0.83
N LEU A 16 -7.96 -2.16 -0.57
CA LEU A 16 -7.73 -3.29 0.32
C LEU A 16 -7.90 -2.96 1.80
N GLU A 17 -7.67 -1.72 2.22
CA GLU A 17 -7.74 -1.34 3.64
C GLU A 17 -9.14 -1.52 4.23
N PHE A 18 -10.18 -1.29 3.42
CA PHE A 18 -11.57 -1.44 3.86
C PHE A 18 -12.09 -2.87 3.70
N LEU A 19 -11.24 -3.81 3.27
CA LEU A 19 -11.54 -5.23 3.13
C LEU A 19 -10.78 -6.05 4.19
N PRO A 20 -11.37 -7.12 4.75
CA PRO A 20 -10.71 -7.96 5.74
C PRO A 20 -9.72 -8.95 5.10
N VAL A 21 -8.72 -8.44 4.38
CA VAL A 21 -7.80 -9.23 3.52
C VAL A 21 -6.31 -8.96 3.76
N SER A 22 -5.95 -8.17 4.79
CA SER A 22 -4.58 -7.72 5.07
C SER A 22 -3.96 -6.90 3.91
N SER A 23 -4.19 -5.59 3.94
CA SER A 23 -3.65 -4.64 2.96
C SER A 23 -2.11 -4.64 2.93
N SER A 24 -1.46 -4.58 4.10
CA SER A 24 0.01 -4.58 4.23
C SER A 24 0.69 -5.84 3.67
N GLY A 25 0.08 -7.02 3.86
CA GLY A 25 0.60 -8.28 3.32
C GLY A 25 0.55 -8.31 1.78
N ASN A 26 -0.60 -7.95 1.20
CA ASN A 26 -0.77 -7.90 -0.25
C ASN A 26 0.18 -6.87 -0.89
N LEU A 27 0.30 -5.67 -0.30
CA LEU A 27 1.21 -4.64 -0.79
C LEU A 27 2.68 -5.04 -0.69
N THR A 28 3.09 -5.68 0.40
CA THR A 28 4.45 -6.19 0.55
C THR A 28 4.79 -7.17 -0.58
N LEU A 29 3.86 -8.09 -0.92
CA LEU A 29 4.03 -9.01 -2.06
C LEU A 29 4.08 -8.27 -3.40
N VAL A 30 3.26 -7.22 -3.58
CA VAL A 30 3.29 -6.40 -4.79
C VAL A 30 4.65 -5.70 -4.96
N PHE A 31 5.16 -5.07 -3.90
CA PHE A 31 6.46 -4.39 -3.92
C PHE A 31 7.61 -5.36 -4.20
N MET A 32 7.61 -6.53 -3.56
CA MET A 32 8.66 -7.52 -3.76
C MET A 32 8.64 -8.11 -5.18
N ASN A 33 7.47 -8.50 -5.69
CA ASN A 33 7.37 -9.25 -6.94
C ASN A 33 7.33 -8.37 -8.20
N PHE A 34 6.78 -7.15 -8.12
CA PHE A 34 6.63 -6.27 -9.27
C PHE A 34 7.59 -5.09 -9.27
N LEU A 35 8.08 -4.67 -8.10
CA LEU A 35 8.98 -3.52 -7.95
C LEU A 35 10.39 -3.92 -7.45
N ASN A 36 10.65 -5.24 -7.30
CA ASN A 36 11.94 -5.81 -6.88
C ASN A 36 12.49 -5.16 -5.59
N MET A 37 11.61 -4.78 -4.67
CA MET A 37 11.97 -4.15 -3.41
C MET A 37 12.32 -5.21 -2.36
N ASN A 38 13.23 -4.88 -1.45
CA ASN A 38 13.54 -5.78 -0.34
C ASN A 38 12.33 -5.89 0.63
N PRO A 39 12.21 -6.98 1.41
CA PRO A 39 11.05 -7.19 2.28
C PRO A 39 10.85 -6.10 3.33
N SER A 40 11.94 -5.61 3.94
CA SER A 40 11.90 -4.58 4.99
C SER A 40 11.36 -3.23 4.49
N GLU A 41 11.79 -2.81 3.30
CA GLU A 41 11.38 -1.58 2.66
C GLU A 41 9.94 -1.69 2.15
N SER A 42 9.61 -2.82 1.52
CA SER A 42 8.25 -3.14 1.08
C SER A 42 7.23 -3.04 2.22
N TYR A 43 7.55 -3.66 3.36
CA TYR A 43 6.70 -3.61 4.54
C TYR A 43 6.60 -2.18 5.12
N SER A 44 7.73 -1.47 5.20
CA SER A 44 7.75 -0.09 5.71
C SER A 44 6.90 0.87 4.87
N ILE A 45 6.96 0.76 3.53
CA ILE A 45 6.12 1.56 2.63
C ILE A 45 4.65 1.14 2.77
N SER A 46 4.36 -0.16 2.89
CA SER A 46 2.98 -0.63 3.08
C SER A 46 2.33 -0.01 4.33
N LEU A 47 3.09 0.12 5.43
CA LEU A 47 2.62 0.79 6.64
C LEU A 47 2.41 2.30 6.43
N PHE A 48 3.35 2.96 5.75
CA PHE A 48 3.24 4.40 5.49
C PHE A 48 1.97 4.76 4.71
N LEU A 49 1.56 3.91 3.76
CA LEU A 49 0.35 4.12 2.96
C LEU A 49 -0.95 4.12 3.80
N HIS A 50 -0.95 3.54 5.00
CA HIS A 50 -2.10 3.59 5.90
C HIS A 50 -2.42 5.00 6.37
N LEU A 51 -1.46 5.93 6.33
CA LEU A 51 -1.74 7.34 6.65
C LEU A 51 -2.74 7.96 5.67
N GLY A 52 -2.72 7.54 4.40
CA GLY A 52 -3.69 7.99 3.40
C GLY A 52 -5.11 7.48 3.68
N THR A 53 -5.25 6.21 4.05
CA THR A 53 -6.55 5.62 4.39
C THR A 53 -7.05 6.06 5.77
N LEU A 54 -6.16 6.26 6.73
CA LEU A 54 -6.47 6.93 8.00
C LEU A 54 -7.02 8.33 7.76
N PHE A 55 -6.38 9.11 6.89
CA PHE A 55 -6.88 10.43 6.53
C PHE A 55 -8.27 10.36 5.88
N ALA A 56 -8.51 9.37 5.01
CA ALA A 56 -9.83 9.15 4.43
C ALA A 56 -10.91 8.90 5.49
N VAL A 57 -10.62 8.07 6.50
CA VAL A 57 -11.53 7.79 7.64
C VAL A 57 -11.69 8.98 8.57
N ILE A 58 -10.69 9.86 8.70
CA ILE A 58 -10.83 11.09 9.49
C ILE A 58 -11.77 12.09 8.80
N VAL A 59 -11.76 12.14 7.48
CA VAL A 59 -12.55 13.09 6.68
C VAL A 59 -13.99 12.62 6.45
N PHE A 60 -14.22 11.31 6.33
CA PHE A 60 -15.52 10.70 6.02
C PHE A 60 -15.98 9.75 7.11
#